data_AF-A0A4R4W7S2-F1
#
_entry.id   AF-A0A4R4W7S2-F1
#
_cell.length_a   1.000
_cell.length_b   1.000
_cell.length_c   1.000
_cell.angle_alpha   90.00
_cell.angle_beta   90.00
_cell.angle_gamma   90.00
#
_symmetry.space_group_name_H-M   'P 1'
#
loop_
_entity.id
_entity.type
_entity.pdbx_description
1 polymer ?
#
loop_
_entity_poly.entity_id
_entity_poly.type
_entity_poly.pdbx_seq_one_letter_code
_entity_poly.pdbx_strand_id
1 'polypeptide(L)'
;VSEDALKGVGRLLRRYHEAVASYEVPDGAPWDGETSNLDGEPEVIGHCDVTPENVVFRGGVPVALIDFDLARPTTRLFDVVTALRHWGPIADPADRDAVLYQVEVGPRLRVFCDAYGLERGLRRDVLPAARVRFQRSYEVMRARAEGGGGWARMWRRG
;
A
#
# COMPACT_ATOMS: atom_id res chain seq x y z
N VAL A 1 -9.89 4.15 12.97
CA VAL A 1 -10.05 2.82 12.32
C VAL A 1 -10.06 1.72 13.38
N SER A 2 -11.15 0.96 13.51
CA SER A 2 -11.25 -0.15 14.47
C SER A 2 -10.31 -1.31 14.08
N GLU A 3 -10.03 -2.20 15.04
CA GLU A 3 -9.25 -3.40 14.77
C GLU A 3 -9.94 -4.32 13.74
N ASP A 4 -11.27 -4.42 13.78
CA ASP A 4 -12.04 -5.24 12.83
C ASP A 4 -12.00 -4.68 11.41
N ALA A 5 -12.06 -3.36 11.26
CA ALA A 5 -11.86 -2.72 9.96
C ALA A 5 -10.45 -3.02 9.42
N LEU A 6 -9.42 -2.93 10.28
CA LEU A 6 -8.04 -3.24 9.91
C LEU A 6 -7.87 -4.70 9.46
N LYS A 7 -8.45 -5.64 10.20
CA LYS A 7 -8.47 -7.07 9.81
C LYS A 7 -9.20 -7.26 8.49
N GLY A 8 -10.34 -6.57 8.32
CA GLY A 8 -11.13 -6.62 7.10
C GLY A 8 -10.33 -6.19 5.88
N VAL A 9 -9.57 -5.10 5.97
CA VAL A 9 -8.73 -4.61 4.86
C VAL A 9 -7.63 -5.61 4.54
N GLY A 10 -6.95 -6.16 5.55
CA GLY A 10 -5.94 -7.21 5.32
C GLY A 10 -6.51 -8.44 4.58
N ARG A 11 -7.71 -8.88 4.96
CA ARG A 11 -8.43 -9.98 4.27
C ARG A 11 -8.88 -9.59 2.86
N LEU A 12 -9.34 -8.36 2.66
CA LEU A 12 -9.78 -7.86 1.37
C LEU A 12 -8.61 -7.80 0.39
N LEU A 13 -7.46 -7.27 0.82
CA LEU A 13 -6.24 -7.24 0.02
C LEU A 13 -5.75 -8.64 -0.34
N ARG A 14 -5.78 -9.58 0.61
CA ARG A 14 -5.45 -10.99 0.33
C ARG A 14 -6.36 -11.58 -0.76
N ARG A 15 -7.69 -11.41 -0.61
CA ARG A 15 -8.67 -11.90 -1.60
C ARG A 15 -8.45 -11.28 -2.98
N TYR A 16 -8.08 -10.00 -3.02
CA TYR A 16 -7.71 -9.34 -4.26
C TYR A 16 -6.47 -10.00 -4.89
N HIS A 17 -5.38 -10.17 -4.14
CA HIS A 17 -4.17 -10.84 -4.62
C HIS A 17 -4.42 -12.28 -5.08
N GLU A 18 -5.32 -13.01 -4.42
CA GLU A 18 -5.74 -14.35 -4.85
C GLU A 18 -6.53 -14.30 -6.17
N ALA A 19 -7.41 -13.32 -6.34
CA ALA A 19 -8.21 -13.16 -7.57
C ALA A 19 -7.38 -12.76 -8.80
N VAL A 20 -6.32 -11.97 -8.61
CA VAL A 20 -5.43 -11.53 -9.70
C VAL A 20 -4.22 -12.44 -9.90
N ALA A 21 -4.07 -13.51 -9.12
CA ALA A 21 -2.92 -14.41 -9.22
C ALA A 21 -2.82 -15.12 -10.57
N SER A 22 -3.94 -15.31 -11.27
CA SER A 22 -3.99 -15.91 -12.61
C SER A 22 -4.17 -14.86 -13.72
N TYR A 23 -4.04 -13.57 -13.41
CA TYR A 23 -4.19 -12.52 -14.41
C TYR A 23 -2.90 -12.41 -15.23
N GLU A 24 -3.02 -12.71 -16.52
CA GLU A 24 -1.93 -12.54 -17.48
C GLU A 24 -1.93 -11.12 -18.03
N VAL A 25 -0.77 -10.47 -17.93
CA VAL A 25 -0.56 -9.12 -18.42
C VAL A 25 -0.56 -9.12 -19.94
N PRO A 26 -1.43 -8.34 -20.62
CA PRO A 26 -1.37 -8.22 -22.06
C PRO A 26 -0.04 -7.61 -22.51
N ASP A 27 0.47 -8.08 -23.64
CA ASP A 27 1.63 -7.47 -24.28
C ASP A 27 1.39 -5.97 -24.53
N GLY A 28 2.39 -5.15 -24.20
CA GLY A 28 2.29 -3.70 -24.35
C GLY A 28 1.42 -3.00 -23.30
N ALA A 29 1.10 -3.65 -22.18
CA ALA A 29 0.51 -2.97 -21.03
C ALA A 29 1.33 -1.71 -20.67
N PRO A 30 0.68 -0.58 -20.36
CA PRO A 30 1.32 0.72 -20.23
C PRO A 30 2.12 0.88 -18.93
N TRP A 31 2.36 -0.22 -18.19
CA TRP A 31 3.12 -0.19 -16.96
C TRP A 31 4.58 -0.02 -17.30
N ASP A 32 5.13 1.15 -16.95
CA ASP A 32 6.56 1.34 -17.04
C ASP A 32 7.29 0.39 -16.07
N GLY A 33 8.39 -0.19 -16.52
CA GLY A 33 9.26 -0.99 -15.66
C GLY A 33 10.07 -0.12 -14.69
N GLU A 34 10.21 1.17 -14.98
CA GLU A 34 11.09 2.10 -14.25
C GLU A 34 10.42 2.75 -13.02
N THR A 35 9.09 2.94 -13.00
CA THR A 35 8.35 3.49 -11.84
C THR A 35 7.59 2.43 -11.06
N SER A 36 7.48 1.21 -11.59
CA SER A 36 7.08 0.09 -10.77
C SER A 36 8.19 -0.16 -9.77
N ASN A 37 7.93 0.20 -8.51
CA ASN A 37 8.84 0.05 -7.37
C ASN A 37 9.06 -1.45 -7.05
N LEU A 38 9.44 -2.27 -8.02
CA LEU A 38 9.72 -3.69 -7.92
C LEU A 38 11.04 -3.89 -7.19
N ASP A 39 11.02 -4.71 -6.15
CA ASP A 39 12.23 -5.24 -5.51
C ASP A 39 12.23 -6.75 -5.69
N GLY A 40 12.25 -7.18 -6.96
CA GLY A 40 12.14 -8.58 -7.38
C GLY A 40 11.16 -8.79 -8.55
N GLU A 41 10.99 -10.05 -8.93
CA GLU A 41 10.02 -10.47 -9.94
C GLU A 41 8.59 -10.19 -9.47
N PRO A 42 7.73 -9.58 -10.30
CA PRO A 42 6.35 -9.32 -9.93
C PRO A 42 5.59 -10.63 -9.68
N GLU A 43 4.85 -10.69 -8.58
CA GLU A 43 4.03 -11.85 -8.20
C GLU A 43 2.56 -11.67 -8.57
N VAL A 44 2.09 -10.42 -8.60
CA VAL A 44 0.69 -10.02 -8.75
C VAL A 44 0.59 -8.65 -9.41
N ILE A 45 -0.58 -8.34 -9.95
CA ILE A 45 -0.98 -6.94 -10.17
C ILE A 45 -1.50 -6.42 -8.82
N GLY A 46 -0.71 -5.58 -8.17
CA GLY A 46 -1.10 -4.96 -6.91
C GLY A 46 -1.95 -3.72 -7.14
N HIS A 47 -2.77 -3.36 -6.17
CA HIS A 47 -3.54 -2.12 -6.19
C HIS A 47 -2.63 -0.91 -5.97
N CYS A 48 -1.56 -1.08 -5.18
CA CYS A 48 -0.53 -0.08 -4.90
C CYS A 48 -1.01 1.24 -4.25
N ASP A 49 -2.29 1.32 -3.86
CA ASP A 49 -2.89 2.53 -3.28
C ASP A 49 -4.14 2.23 -2.43
N VAL A 50 -4.04 1.22 -1.56
CA VAL A 50 -5.15 0.84 -0.66
C VAL A 50 -5.21 1.82 0.50
N THR A 51 -5.72 3.03 0.25
CA THR A 51 -6.00 4.07 1.24
C THR A 51 -7.42 3.94 1.83
N PRO A 52 -7.77 4.64 2.91
CA PRO A 52 -9.14 4.69 3.41
C PRO A 52 -10.16 5.18 2.38
N GLU A 53 -9.76 6.11 1.51
CA GLU A 53 -10.61 6.67 0.45
C GLU A 53 -10.93 5.64 -0.65
N ASN A 54 -10.00 4.71 -0.89
CA ASN A 54 -10.10 3.69 -1.94
C ASN A 54 -10.73 2.36 -1.46
N VAL A 55 -11.27 2.33 -0.23
CA VAL A 55 -11.95 1.15 0.33
C VAL A 55 -13.41 1.45 0.61
N VAL A 56 -14.30 0.70 -0.01
CA VAL A 56 -15.75 0.81 0.22
C VAL A 56 -16.13 0.01 1.47
N PHE A 57 -16.82 0.67 2.40
CA PHE A 57 -17.34 0.06 3.62
C PHE A 57 -18.85 -0.15 3.56
N ARG A 58 -19.32 -1.29 4.08
CA ARG A 58 -20.74 -1.58 4.33
C ARG A 58 -20.90 -2.06 5.76
N GLY A 59 -21.59 -1.29 6.60
CA GLY A 59 -21.78 -1.63 8.02
C GLY A 59 -20.47 -1.75 8.80
N GLY A 60 -19.46 -0.93 8.49
CA GLY A 60 -18.14 -0.99 9.12
C GLY A 60 -17.21 -2.09 8.60
N VAL A 61 -17.67 -2.91 7.65
CA VAL A 61 -16.88 -3.97 7.02
C VAL A 61 -16.38 -3.50 5.65
N PRO A 62 -15.08 -3.63 5.33
CA PRO A 62 -14.56 -3.32 3.99
C PRO A 62 -14.99 -4.42 3.01
N VAL A 63 -15.57 -4.01 1.88
CA VAL A 63 -16.21 -4.95 0.92
C VAL A 63 -15.68 -4.85 -0.50
N ALA A 64 -15.08 -3.72 -0.89
CA ALA A 64 -14.52 -3.54 -2.23
C ALA A 64 -13.35 -2.56 -2.23
N LEU A 65 -12.46 -2.74 -3.21
CA LEU A 65 -11.41 -1.80 -3.58
C LEU A 65 -11.88 -1.02 -4.82
N ILE A 66 -11.55 0.26 -4.89
CA ILE A 66 -11.84 1.15 -6.02
C ILE A 66 -10.59 1.98 -6.35
N ASP A 67 -10.59 2.65 -7.50
CA ASP A 67 -9.49 3.50 -7.96
C ASP A 67 -8.19 2.72 -8.21
N PHE A 68 -8.14 2.05 -9.38
CA PHE A 68 -7.02 1.22 -9.80
C PHE A 68 -6.00 1.96 -10.68
N ASP A 69 -6.01 3.31 -10.67
CA ASP A 69 -5.13 4.10 -11.54
C ASP A 69 -3.64 3.90 -11.23
N LEU A 70 -3.31 3.45 -10.01
CA LEU A 70 -1.94 3.11 -9.60
C LEU A 70 -1.64 1.60 -9.64
N ALA A 71 -2.58 0.78 -10.10
CA ALA A 71 -2.42 -0.66 -10.15
C ALA A 71 -1.33 -1.06 -11.17
N ARG A 72 -0.46 -1.99 -10.76
CA ARG A 72 0.72 -2.39 -11.53
C ARG A 72 1.34 -3.69 -11.03
N PRO A 73 2.21 -4.35 -11.83
CA PRO A 73 2.99 -5.50 -11.36
C PRO A 73 3.77 -5.14 -10.09
N THR A 74 3.69 -5.98 -9.05
CA THR A 74 4.41 -5.82 -7.78
C THR A 74 4.56 -7.15 -7.05
N THR A 75 5.36 -7.18 -5.99
CA THR A 75 5.34 -8.29 -5.02
C THR A 75 4.20 -8.10 -4.03
N ARG A 76 3.68 -9.20 -3.47
CA ARG A 76 2.64 -9.15 -2.42
C ARG A 76 3.10 -8.35 -1.21
N LEU A 77 4.36 -8.50 -0.82
CA LEU A 77 4.93 -7.77 0.31
C LEU A 77 4.93 -6.26 0.06
N PHE A 78 5.28 -5.82 -1.16
CA PHE A 78 5.31 -4.40 -1.51
C PHE A 78 3.91 -3.75 -1.49
N ASP A 79 2.87 -4.46 -1.94
CA ASP A 79 1.51 -3.93 -1.86
C ASP A 79 1.00 -3.91 -0.41
N VAL A 80 1.32 -4.95 0.38
CA VAL A 80 1.03 -5.00 1.83
C VAL A 80 1.67 -3.83 2.59
N VAL A 81 2.96 -3.53 2.36
CA VAL A 81 3.61 -2.39 3.05
C VAL A 81 3.06 -1.05 2.57
N THR A 82 2.63 -0.97 1.31
CA THR A 82 1.97 0.23 0.79
C THR A 82 0.63 0.46 1.49
N ALA A 83 -0.20 -0.57 1.65
CA ALA A 83 -1.43 -0.48 2.46
C ALA A 83 -1.12 -0.13 3.93
N LEU A 84 -0.11 -0.76 4.54
CA LEU A 84 0.28 -0.50 5.93
C LEU A 84 0.72 0.95 6.19
N ARG A 85 1.18 1.68 5.16
CA ARG A 85 1.44 3.13 5.28
C ARG A 85 0.19 3.88 5.75
N HIS A 86 -0.98 3.50 5.24
CA HIS A 86 -2.25 4.16 5.50
C HIS A 86 -3.03 3.54 6.67
N TRP A 87 -2.91 2.22 6.84
CA TRP A 87 -3.69 1.47 7.83
C TRP A 87 -2.93 1.15 9.13
N GLY A 88 -1.60 1.05 9.07
CA GLY A 88 -0.68 0.65 10.14
C GLY A 88 0.23 1.76 10.65
N PRO A 89 -0.19 3.03 10.48
CA PRO A 89 0.63 4.22 10.13
C PRO A 89 2.14 4.11 10.40
N ILE A 90 2.89 3.49 9.49
CA ILE A 90 4.37 3.45 9.55
C ILE A 90 4.92 4.82 9.12
N ALA A 91 4.79 5.81 10.00
CA ALA A 91 5.21 7.19 9.79
C ALA A 91 5.55 7.85 11.14
N ASP A 92 6.25 8.98 11.10
CA ASP A 92 6.42 9.84 12.28
C ASP A 92 5.04 10.25 12.80
N PRO A 93 4.77 10.25 14.12
CA PRO A 93 3.50 10.72 14.68
C PRO A 93 3.04 12.07 14.15
N ALA A 94 3.95 13.01 13.90
CA ALA A 94 3.61 14.34 13.38
C ALA A 94 2.99 14.32 11.96
N ASP A 95 3.29 13.28 11.18
CA ASP A 95 2.84 13.12 9.79
C ASP A 95 1.59 12.22 9.67
N ARG A 96 1.02 11.78 10.80
CA ARG A 96 -0.16 10.91 10.82
C ARG A 96 -1.45 11.73 10.82
N ASP A 97 -2.49 11.18 10.21
CA ASP A 97 -3.85 11.68 10.42
C ASP A 97 -4.19 11.74 11.91
N ALA A 98 -4.97 12.73 12.32
CA ALA A 98 -5.36 12.93 13.72
C ALA A 98 -5.97 11.67 14.36
N VAL A 99 -6.73 10.90 13.57
CA VAL A 99 -7.38 9.65 14.01
C VAL A 99 -6.40 8.46 14.19
N LEU A 100 -5.16 8.63 13.74
CA LEU A 100 -4.07 7.66 13.83
C LEU A 100 -2.88 8.18 14.67
N TYR A 101 -2.93 9.42 15.16
CA TYR A 101 -1.83 10.06 15.88
C TYR A 101 -1.32 9.23 17.08
N GLN A 102 -2.24 8.77 17.94
CA GLN A 102 -1.90 8.07 19.19
C GLN A 102 -1.87 6.54 19.07
N VAL A 103 -1.93 5.98 17.86
CA VAL A 103 -2.01 4.51 17.72
C VAL A 103 -0.63 3.86 17.83
N GLU A 104 -0.60 2.71 18.48
CA GLU A 104 0.57 1.84 18.53
C GLU A 104 0.76 1.12 17.18
N VAL A 105 1.87 1.41 16.51
CA VAL A 105 2.16 0.90 15.15
C VAL A 105 2.38 -0.63 15.16
N GLY A 106 3.18 -1.14 16.09
CA GLY A 106 3.53 -2.57 16.17
C GLY A 106 2.33 -3.53 16.27
N PRO A 107 1.39 -3.33 17.21
CA PRO A 107 0.17 -4.13 17.29
C PRO A 107 -0.68 -4.08 16.02
N ARG A 108 -0.79 -2.93 15.36
CA ARG A 108 -1.57 -2.78 14.11
C ARG A 108 -0.92 -3.53 12.94
N LEU A 109 0.40 -3.40 12.78
CA LEU A 109 1.19 -4.18 11.82
C LEU A 109 0.91 -5.67 11.98
N ARG A 110 0.97 -6.18 13.22
CA ARG A 110 0.69 -7.58 13.53
C ARG A 110 -0.73 -7.97 13.12
N VAL A 111 -1.74 -7.21 13.53
CA VAL A 111 -3.15 -7.49 13.21
C VAL A 111 -3.39 -7.55 11.70
N PHE A 112 -2.85 -6.58 10.95
CA PHE A 112 -2.99 -6.56 9.49
C PHE A 112 -2.28 -7.75 8.85
N CYS A 113 -1.03 -8.03 9.24
CA CYS A 113 -0.25 -9.16 8.72
C CYS A 113 -0.91 -10.50 9.04
N ASP A 114 -1.50 -10.65 10.23
CA ASP A 114 -2.29 -11.82 10.64
C ASP A 114 -3.52 -12.00 9.75
N ALA A 115 -4.28 -10.92 9.55
CA ALA A 115 -5.51 -10.97 8.77
C ALA A 115 -5.27 -11.21 7.27
N TYR A 116 -4.19 -10.64 6.73
CA TYR A 116 -3.71 -10.93 5.39
C TYR A 116 -3.20 -12.38 5.28
N GLY A 117 -2.65 -12.94 6.36
CA GLY A 117 -2.05 -14.27 6.37
C GLY A 117 -0.59 -14.26 5.88
N LEU A 118 0.15 -13.19 6.15
CA LEU A 118 1.55 -13.08 5.78
C LEU A 118 2.38 -14.11 6.54
N GLU A 119 3.20 -14.87 5.83
CA GLU A 119 4.02 -15.93 6.43
C GLU A 119 5.07 -15.36 7.39
N ARG A 120 5.51 -16.18 8.34
CA ARG A 120 6.46 -15.77 9.38
C ARG A 120 7.78 -15.22 8.81
N GLY A 121 8.26 -15.78 7.69
CA GLY A 121 9.45 -15.30 6.99
C GLY A 121 9.26 -13.87 6.52
N LEU A 122 8.26 -13.65 5.67
CA LEU A 122 7.93 -12.34 5.09
C LEU A 122 7.58 -11.26 6.13
N ARG A 123 7.07 -11.63 7.31
CA ARG A 123 6.85 -10.66 8.40
C ARG A 123 8.12 -9.97 8.87
N ARG A 124 9.28 -10.63 8.79
CA ARG A 124 10.57 -10.02 9.15
C ARG A 124 10.97 -8.94 8.14
N ASP A 125 10.49 -9.06 6.92
CA ASP A 125 10.83 -8.18 5.81
C ASP A 125 9.88 -6.99 5.67
N VAL A 126 8.81 -6.92 6.46
CA VAL A 126 7.82 -5.82 6.41
C VAL A 126 8.47 -4.46 6.62
N LEU A 127 9.28 -4.26 7.67
CA LEU A 127 9.92 -2.97 7.93
C LEU A 127 11.07 -2.66 6.93
N PRO A 128 11.96 -3.62 6.59
CA PRO A 128 12.91 -3.42 5.50
C PRO A 128 12.25 -3.03 4.17
N ALA A 129 11.21 -3.74 3.75
CA ALA A 129 10.47 -3.46 2.52
C ALA A 129 9.74 -2.11 2.58
N ALA A 130 9.14 -1.76 3.72
CA ALA A 130 8.51 -0.46 3.92
C ALA A 130 9.53 0.69 3.73
N ARG A 131 10.74 0.55 4.31
CA ARG A 131 11.82 1.54 4.12
C ARG A 131 12.15 1.74 2.64
N VAL A 132 12.37 0.64 1.91
CA VAL A 132 12.70 0.70 0.47
C VAL A 132 11.55 1.32 -0.31
N ARG A 133 10.32 0.83 -0.11
CA ARG A 133 9.12 1.30 -0.81
C ARG A 133 8.84 2.79 -0.59
N PHE A 134 8.99 3.27 0.64
CA PHE A 134 8.71 4.67 0.98
C PHE A 134 9.82 5.60 0.51
N GLN A 135 11.09 5.18 0.59
CA GLN A 135 12.21 5.93 0.01
C GLN A 135 12.02 6.12 -1.50
N ARG A 136 11.68 5.05 -2.24
CA ARG A 136 11.40 5.17 -3.68
C ARG A 136 10.19 6.05 -3.96
N SER A 137 9.15 5.96 -3.12
CA SER A 137 7.98 6.86 -3.23
C SER A 137 8.38 8.33 -3.10
N TYR A 138 9.25 8.64 -2.13
CA TYR A 138 9.75 9.98 -1.90
C TYR A 138 10.56 10.48 -3.10
N GLU A 139 11.45 9.67 -3.65
CA GLU A 139 12.27 10.01 -4.82
C GLU A 139 11.41 10.30 -6.06
N VAL A 140 10.40 9.45 -6.34
CA VAL A 140 9.46 9.66 -7.44
C VAL A 140 8.66 10.95 -7.24
N MET A 141 8.16 11.19 -6.02
CA MET A 141 7.41 12.43 -5.72
C MET A 141 8.28 13.67 -5.88
N ARG A 142 9.55 13.61 -5.43
CA ARG A 142 10.52 14.68 -5.60
C ARG A 142 10.79 14.98 -7.07
N ALA A 143 11.09 13.95 -7.87
CA ALA A 143 11.35 14.11 -9.30
C ALA A 143 10.13 14.68 -10.04
N ARG A 144 8.91 14.21 -9.73
CA ARG A 144 7.67 14.78 -10.27
C ARG A 144 7.48 16.25 -9.88
N ALA A 145 7.85 16.63 -8.66
CA ALA A 145 7.78 18.01 -8.19
C ALA A 145 8.79 18.93 -8.89
N GLU A 146 9.99 18.43 -9.20
CA GLU A 146 11.00 19.15 -9.99
C GLU A 146 10.49 19.41 -11.43
N GLY A 147 9.64 18.53 -11.96
CA GLY A 147 8.94 18.71 -13.24
C GLY A 147 7.82 19.76 -13.25
N GLY A 148 7.48 20.38 -12.11
CA GLY A 148 6.51 21.46 -12.04
C GLY A 148 5.05 21.02 -11.81
N GLY A 149 4.10 21.88 -12.20
CA GLY A 149 2.67 21.57 -12.18
C GLY A 149 2.05 21.36 -10.78
N GLY A 150 1.04 20.49 -10.71
CA GLY A 150 0.31 20.16 -9.47
C GLY A 150 1.20 19.54 -8.40
N TRP A 151 2.11 18.66 -8.80
CA TRP A 151 3.08 18.00 -7.93
C TRP A 151 4.01 19.01 -7.24
N ALA A 152 4.53 20.00 -7.97
CA ALA A 152 5.37 21.05 -7.38
C ALA A 152 4.62 21.90 -6.34
N ARG A 153 3.31 22.13 -6.53
CA ARG A 153 2.49 22.86 -5.55
C ARG A 153 2.24 22.03 -4.29
N MET A 154 1.98 20.74 -4.45
CA MET A 154 1.79 19.82 -3.33
C MET A 154 3.08 19.73 -2.50
N TRP A 155 4.22 19.52 -3.17
CA TRP A 155 5.54 19.42 -2.53
C TRP A 155 5.92 20.64 -1.68
N ARG A 156 5.58 21.85 -2.13
CA ARG A 156 5.87 23.09 -1.38
C ARG A 156 5.01 23.29 -0.14
N ARG A 157 3.89 22.57 -0.01
CA ARG A 157 2.96 22.73 1.10
C ARG A 157 3.31 21.85 2.31
N GLY A 158 4.27 20.94 2.18
CA GLY A 158 4.55 19.89 3.16
C GLY A 158 3.61 18.74 2.89
#